data_AF-D2HJM9-F1
#
_entry.id   AF-D2HJM9-F1
#
_cell.length_a   1.000
_cell.length_b   1.000
_cell.length_c   1.000
_cell.angle_alpha   90.00
_cell.angle_beta   90.00
_cell.angle_gamma   90.00
#
_symmetry.space_group_name_H-M   'P 1'
#
loop_
_entity.id
_entity.type
_entity.pdbx_description
1 polymer ?
#
loop_
_entity_poly.entity_id
_entity_poly.type
_entity_poly.pdbx_seq_one_letter_code
_entity_poly.pdbx_strand_id
1 'polypeptide(L)' 'RHVMLPKDIAKLVPKTHLMSESEWRNLGVQQSQGWVHYMIHEP' A
#
# COMPACT_ATOMS: atom_id res chain seq x y z
N ARG A 1 7.25 -8.58 1.38
CA ARG A 1 8.07 -7.55 2.05
C ARG A 1 7.13 -6.51 2.65
N HIS A 2 7.52 -5.86 3.74
CA HIS A 2 6.76 -4.74 4.31
C HIS A 2 7.28 -3.42 3.76
N VAL A 3 6.38 -2.46 3.57
CA VAL A 3 6.72 -1.09 3.16
C VAL A 3 6.22 -0.17 4.27
N MET A 4 7.11 0.65 4.81
CA MET A 4 6.76 1.69 5.79
C MET A 4 6.42 2.97 5.04
N LEU A 5 5.23 3.51 5.30
CA LEU A 5 4.77 4.76 4.69
C LEU A 5 4.94 5.93 5.68
N PRO A 6 5.27 7.14 5.20
CA PRO A 6 5.12 8.36 5.99
C PRO A 6 3.69 8.51 6.52
N LYS A 7 3.54 9.09 7.72
CA LYS A 7 2.24 9.21 8.40
C LYS A 7 1.16 9.87 7.55
N ASP A 8 1.52 10.85 6.72
CA ASP A 8 0.55 11.57 5.91
C ASP A 8 0.07 10.77 4.69
N ILE A 9 0.92 9.89 4.15
CA ILE A 9 0.53 8.95 3.09
C ILE A 9 -0.25 7.77 3.66
N ALA A 10 0.12 7.29 4.86
CA ALA A 10 -0.57 6.18 5.52
C ALA A 10 -2.07 6.46 5.76
N LYS A 11 -2.46 7.73 5.95
CA LYS A 11 -3.86 8.15 6.07
C LYS A 11 -4.68 7.94 4.78
N LEU A 12 -4.01 7.87 3.64
CA LEU A 12 -4.62 7.66 2.32
C LEU A 12 -4.83 6.17 2.00
N VAL A 13 -4.27 5.26 2.80
CA VAL A 13 -4.44 3.82 2.60
C VAL A 13 -5.91 3.44 2.90
N PRO A 14 -6.61 2.79 1.97
CA PRO A 14 -7.97 2.31 2.21
C PRO A 14 -8.01 1.30 3.36
N LYS A 15 -9.00 1.44 4.25
CA LYS A 15 -9.27 0.45 5.33
C LYS A 15 -10.30 -0.61 4.95
N THR A 16 -10.98 -0.41 3.83
CA THR A 16 -12.12 -1.26 3.39
C THR A 16 -11.70 -2.41 2.49
N HIS A 17 -10.51 -2.34 1.87
CA HIS A 17 -10.04 -3.33 0.91
C HIS A 17 -8.50 -3.30 0.77
N LEU A 18 -7.93 -4.35 0.18
CA LEU A 18 -6.53 -4.41 -0.20
C LEU A 18 -6.28 -3.69 -1.53
N MET A 19 -5.35 -2.74 -1.54
CA MET A 19 -4.94 -2.02 -2.75
C MET A 19 -4.45 -2.94 -3.89
N SER A 20 -4.95 -2.66 -5.09
CA SER A 20 -4.40 -3.14 -6.35
C SER A 20 -3.02 -2.56 -6.66
N GLU A 21 -2.33 -3.12 -7.66
CA GLU A 21 -1.02 -2.62 -8.13
C GLU A 21 -1.06 -1.14 -8.52
N SER A 22 -2.11 -0.71 -9.21
CA SER A 22 -2.28 0.69 -9.61
C SER A 22 -2.45 1.62 -8.41
N GLU A 23 -3.23 1.21 -7.39
CA GLU A 23 -3.52 2.06 -6.24
C GLU A 23 -2.28 2.32 -5.37
N TRP A 24 -1.50 1.28 -5.03
CA TRP A 24 -0.29 1.51 -4.25
C TRP A 24 0.79 2.24 -5.07
N ARG A 25 0.85 2.06 -6.39
CA ARG A 25 1.72 2.85 -7.26
C ARG A 25 1.33 4.32 -7.28
N ASN A 26 0.02 4.63 -7.29
CA ASN A 26 -0.48 6.00 -7.23
C ASN A 26 -0.19 6.68 -5.89
N LEU A 27 -0.02 5.93 -4.80
CA LEU A 27 0.49 6.44 -3.52
C LEU A 27 2.00 6.68 -3.50
N GLY A 28 2.70 6.39 -4.61
CA GLY A 28 4.14 6.57 -4.75
C GLY A 28 4.97 5.38 -4.29
N VAL A 29 4.35 4.23 -3.96
CA VAL A 29 5.09 3.01 -3.68
C VAL A 29 5.69 2.49 -4.98
N GLN A 30 7.01 2.30 -5.00
CA GLN A 30 7.74 1.79 -6.17
C GLN A 30 8.24 0.39 -5.91
N GLN A 31 7.85 -0.55 -6.76
CA GLN A 31 8.36 -1.93 -6.77
C GLN A 31 8.39 -2.47 -8.21
N SER A 32 9.06 -3.61 -8.40
CA SER A 32 8.93 -4.41 -9.63
C SER A 32 7.48 -4.81 -9.87
N GLN A 33 7.14 -5.27 -11.07
CA GLN A 33 5.81 -5.80 -11.36
C GLN A 33 5.53 -7.08 -10.56
N GLY A 34 4.25 -7.36 -10.28
CA GLY A 34 3.80 -8.63 -9.69
C GLY A 34 3.73 -8.64 -8.16
N TRP A 35 3.94 -7.49 -7.51
CA TRP A 35 3.73 -7.37 -6.07
C TRP A 35 2.25 -7.22 -5.73
N VAL A 36 1.80 -8.03 -4.78
CA VAL A 36 0.41 -8.03 -4.30
C VAL A 36 0.37 -7.55 -2.86
N HIS A 37 -0.52 -6.60 -2.58
CA HIS A 37 -0.86 -6.21 -1.22
C HIS A 37 -1.84 -7.24 -0.67
N TYR A 38 -1.40 -8.04 0.30
CA TYR A 38 -2.10 -9.27 0.72
C TYR A 38 -2.74 -9.18 2.11
N MET A 39 -2.37 -8.18 2.91
CA MET A 39 -2.97 -7.93 4.22
C MET A 39 -2.81 -6.47 4.62
N ILE A 40 -3.78 -5.96 5.39
CA ILE A 40 -3.66 -4.69 6.10
C ILE A 40 -3.10 -5.01 7.48
N HIS A 41 -1.99 -4.38 7.86
CA HIS A 41 -1.46 -4.47 9.21
C HIS A 41 -2.10 -3.38 10.07
N GLU A 42 -2.88 -3.78 11.07
CA GLU A 42 -3.38 -2.90 12.13
C GLU A 42 -2.53 -3.15 13.39
N PRO A 43 -1.66 -2.20 13.78
CA PRO A 43 -0.96 -2.23 15.06
C PRO A 43 -1.90 -2.04 16.25
#